data_AF-A0A9P7YNY9-F1
#
_entry.id   AF-A0A9P7YNY9-F1
#
_cell.length_a   1.000
_cell.length_b   1.000
_cell.length_c   1.000
_cell.angle_alpha   90.00
_cell.angle_beta   90.00
_cell.angle_gamma   90.00
#
_symmetry.space_group_name_H-M   'P 1'
#
loop_
_entity.id
_entity.type
_entity.pdbx_description
1 polymer ?
#
loop_
_entity_poly.entity_id
_entity_poly.type
_entity_poly.pdbx_seq_one_letter_code
_entity_poly.pdbx_strand_id
1 'polypeptide(L)' 'MNGTEARLYISWKHDELDFYMRKVDGFLLQSPEHYLKFRKYVRNIIDWGKDKRLKEIRDSLDRQPP' A
#
# COMPACT_ATOMS: atom_id res chain seq x y z
N MET A 1 9.11 -16.94 -7.21
CA MET A 1 8.87 -15.71 -8.01
C MET A 1 9.99 -15.60 -9.03
N ASN A 2 9.69 -15.63 -10.32
CA ASN A 2 10.66 -15.59 -11.42
C ASN A 2 11.02 -14.15 -11.87
N GLY A 3 10.73 -13.14 -11.03
CA GLY A 3 11.05 -11.74 -11.30
C GLY A 3 10.29 -11.08 -12.47
N THR A 4 9.38 -11.83 -13.12
CA THR A 4 8.67 -11.39 -14.33
C THR A 4 7.34 -10.72 -14.01
N GLU A 5 6.72 -11.08 -12.88
CA GLU A 5 5.43 -10.54 -12.45
C GLU A 5 5.52 -9.97 -11.03
N ALA A 6 5.01 -8.76 -10.84
CA ALA A 6 4.73 -8.19 -9.53
C ALA A 6 3.23 -8.22 -9.27
N ARG A 7 2.82 -8.59 -8.06
CA ARG A 7 1.41 -8.63 -7.65
C ARG A 7 1.21 -7.72 -6.45
N LEU A 8 0.25 -6.81 -6.57
CA LEU A 8 -0.10 -5.90 -5.48
C LEU A 8 -1.32 -6.42 -4.75
N TYR A 9 -1.21 -6.54 -3.44
CA TYR A 9 -2.29 -6.92 -2.54
C TYR A 9 -2.49 -5.82 -1.50
N ILE A 10 -3.72 -5.67 -1.05
CA ILE A 10 -4.05 -4.90 0.15
C ILE A 10 -4.60 -5.86 1.20
N SER A 11 -4.07 -5.77 2.41
CA SER A 11 -4.58 -6.51 3.56
C SER A 11 -5.03 -5.56 4.64
N TRP A 12 -6.14 -5.88 5.29
CA TRP A 12 -6.64 -5.12 6.42
C TRP A 12 -7.27 -6.06 7.44
N LYS A 13 -7.23 -5.64 8.70
CA LYS A 13 -7.91 -6.30 9.80
C LYS A 13 -9.32 -5.74 9.86
N HIS A 14 -10.33 -6.60 9.78
CA HIS A 14 -11.73 -6.18 9.93
C HIS A 14 -12.17 -6.37 11.39
N ASP A 15 -11.82 -7.52 11.99
CA ASP A 15 -12.12 -7.90 13.38
C ASP A 15 -10.88 -8.49 14.08
N GLU A 16 -10.97 -8.86 15.36
CA GLU A 16 -9.81 -9.29 16.17
C GLU A 16 -9.03 -10.49 15.60
N LEU A 17 -9.70 -11.36 14.84
CA LEU A 17 -9.16 -12.65 14.40
C LEU A 17 -8.94 -12.76 12.88
N ASP A 18 -9.55 -11.90 12.06
CA ASP A 18 -9.57 -12.07 10.62
C ASP A 18 -8.77 -11.00 9.86
N PHE A 19 -7.74 -11.46 9.15
CA PHE A 19 -7.00 -10.68 8.18
C PHE A 19 -7.55 -10.94 6.79
N TYR A 20 -8.14 -9.91 6.20
CA TYR A 20 -8.60 -9.96 4.81
C TYR A 20 -7.47 -9.54 3.90
N MET A 21 -7.38 -10.18 2.73
CA MET A 21 -6.45 -9.79 1.69
C MET A 21 -7.18 -9.77 0.35
N ARG A 22 -6.96 -8.70 -0.42
CA ARG A 22 -7.51 -8.57 -1.78
C ARG A 22 -6.39 -8.27 -2.76
N LYS A 23 -6.38 -8.96 -3.90
CA LYS A 23 -5.51 -8.61 -5.03
C LYS A 23 -6.01 -7.30 -5.63
N VAL A 24 -5.13 -6.32 -5.71
CA VAL A 24 -5.39 -5.02 -6.34
C VAL A 24 -5.10 -5.12 -7.84
N ASP A 25 -3.90 -5.59 -8.21
CA ASP A 25 -3.50 -5.73 -9.61
C ASP A 25 -2.30 -6.70 -9.77
N GLY A 26 -1.99 -7.06 -11.02
CA GLY A 26 -0.79 -7.80 -11.43
C GLY A 26 -0.05 -7.07 -12.56
N PHE A 27 1.27 -6.99 -12.45
CA PHE A 27 2.12 -6.22 -13.35
C PHE A 27 3.18 -7.11 -13.97
N LEU A 28 3.27 -7.09 -15.30
CA LEU A 28 4.34 -7.74 -16.04
C LEU A 28 5.52 -6.77 -16.09
N LEU A 29 6.60 -7.07 -15.37
CA LEU A 29 7.72 -6.14 -15.20
C LEU A 29 8.53 -5.93 -16.49
N GLN A 30 8.42 -6.86 -17.43
CA GLN A 30 9.00 -6.76 -18.77
C GLN A 30 8.22 -5.83 -19.70
N SER A 31 6.96 -5.51 -19.40
CA SER A 31 6.19 -4.54 -20.18
C SER A 31 6.49 -3.13 -19.64
N PRO A 32 7.00 -2.20 -20.46
CA PRO A 32 7.31 -0.84 -20.02
C PRO A 32 6.11 -0.12 -19.41
N GLU A 33 4.92 -0.33 -19.98
CA GLU A 33 3.68 0.28 -19.48
C GLU A 33 3.28 -0.24 -18.10
N HIS A 34 3.35 -1.56 -17.89
CA HIS A 34 3.03 -2.18 -16.61
C HIS A 34 4.07 -1.80 -15.55
N TYR A 35 5.34 -1.70 -15.92
CA TYR A 35 6.41 -1.26 -15.03
C TYR A 35 6.18 0.19 -14.55
N LEU A 36 5.85 1.11 -15.44
CA LEU A 36 5.55 2.50 -15.07
C LEU A 36 4.32 2.60 -14.16
N LYS A 37 3.26 1.85 -14.46
CA LYS A 37 2.04 1.79 -13.63
C LYS A 37 2.35 1.24 -12.23
N PHE A 38 3.10 0.14 -12.15
CA PHE A 38 3.54 -0.46 -10.89
C PHE A 38 4.35 0.54 -10.06
N ARG A 39 5.36 1.17 -10.67
CA ARG A 39 6.23 2.15 -9.99
C ARG A 39 5.44 3.35 -9.46
N LYS A 40 4.44 3.83 -10.21
CA LYS A 40 3.54 4.90 -9.76
C LYS A 40 2.74 4.47 -8.53
N TYR A 41 2.19 3.26 -8.52
CA TYR A 41 1.39 2.76 -7.40
C TYR A 41 2.25 2.62 -6.13
N VAL A 42 3.42 2.00 -6.24
CA VAL A 42 4.35 1.84 -5.11
C VAL A 42 4.77 3.21 -4.55
N ARG A 43 5.11 4.16 -5.42
CA ARG A 43 5.50 5.51 -5.01
C ARG A 43 4.38 6.21 -4.24
N ASN A 44 3.17 6.20 -4.79
CA ASN A 44 2.01 6.82 -4.14
C ASN A 44 1.70 6.22 -2.77
N ILE A 45 1.85 4.89 -2.60
CA ILE A 45 1.66 4.22 -1.30
C ILE A 45 2.71 4.67 -0.29
N ILE A 46 3.98 4.69 -0.68
CA ILE A 46 5.08 5.12 0.19
C ILE A 46 4.92 6.59 0.58
N ASP A 47 4.64 7.46 -0.40
CA ASP A 47 4.50 8.90 -0.17
C ASP A 47 3.27 9.19 0.71
N TRP A 48 2.14 8.52 0.47
CA TRP A 48 0.96 8.63 1.33
C TRP A 48 1.24 8.15 2.76
N GLY A 49 1.92 7.00 2.91
CA GLY A 49 2.27 6.43 4.20
C GLY A 49 3.22 7.31 5.01
N LYS A 50 4.27 7.82 4.36
CA LYS A 50 5.35 8.58 5.00
C LYS A 50 4.92 9.98 5.42
N ASP A 51 4.18 10.68 4.57
CA ASP A 51 3.87 12.09 4.81
C ASP A 51 2.46 12.24 5.38
N LYS A 52 1.44 11.99 4.54
CA LYS A 52 0.05 12.31 4.89
C LYS A 52 -0.47 11.44 6.02
N ARG A 53 -0.34 10.11 5.90
CA ARG A 53 -0.89 9.17 6.87
C ARG A 53 -0.17 9.24 8.21
N LEU A 54 1.16 9.37 8.20
CA LEU A 54 1.94 9.54 9.41
C LEU A 54 1.55 10.81 10.16
N LYS A 55 1.34 11.92 9.44
CA LYS A 55 0.85 13.17 10.04
C LYS A 55 -0.55 13.00 10.66
N GLU A 56 -1.49 12.40 9.93
CA GLU A 56 -2.85 12.14 10.44
C GLU A 56 -2.85 11.28 11.73
N ILE A 57 -1.97 10.26 11.79
CA ILE A 57 -1.81 9.42 12.99
C ILE A 57 -1.27 10.25 14.16
N ARG A 58 -0.21 11.04 13.95
CA ARG A 58 0.35 11.92 14.97
C ARG A 58 -0.69 12.91 15.50
N ASP A 59 -1.35 13.63 14.59
CA ASP A 59 -2.41 14.59 14.93
C ASP A 59 -3.56 13.93 15.71
N SER A 60 -3.84 12.64 15.50
CA SER A 60 -4.88 11.90 16.22
C SER A 60 -4.43 11.48 17.62
N LEU A 61 -3.17 11.08 17.79
CA LEU A 61 -2.58 10.73 19.09
C LEU A 61 -2.38 11.99 19.97
N ASP A 62 -1.93 13.09 19.38
CA ASP A 62 -1.68 14.35 20.08
C ASP A 62 -2.98 15.07 20.49
N ARG A 63 -4.14 14.65 19.96
CA ARG A 63 -5.47 15.18 20.32
C ARG A 63 -6.15 14.45 21.48
N GLN A 64 -5.57 13.36 22.01
CA GLN A 64 -6.11 12.78 23.23
C GLN A 64 -5.68 13.63 24.45
N PRO A 65 -6.62 14.09 25.30
CA PRO A 65 -6.25 14.74 26.56
C PRO A 65 -5.55 13.73 27.48
N PRO A 66 -4.75 14.21 28.46
CA PRO A 66 -4.01 13.36 29.40
C PRO A 66 -4.92 12.45 30.24
#